data_AF-A0A6A1R1G1-F1
#
_entry.id   AF-A0A6A1R1G1-F1
#
_cell.length_a   1.000
_cell.length_b   1.000
_cell.length_c   1.000
_cell.angle_alpha   90.00
_cell.angle_beta   90.00
_cell.angle_gamma   90.00
#
_symmetry.space_group_name_H-M   'P 1'
#
loop_
_entity.id
_entity.type
_entity.pdbx_description
1 polymer ?
#
loop_
_entity_poly.entity_id
_entity_poly.type
_entity_poly.pdbx_seq_one_letter_code
_entity_poly.pdbx_strand_id
1 'polypeptide(L)'
;MSLKSNVTAWLGDYDNSNQTGPNATKSIGSILTVANDYHTGGAGEPNSIYVPNSSLPYEIYDFKVYAGQGLDSVGAGAFGSKFVLESTNGFSWDTVNAGGGKYSFETSGSLNTLKLGYAADGGYSPAQATLTAFDTAEPLLVVNNFNVVVDYVALNTFGVADGNAQITVNAGNQNLFSYPQYYDKVTLNSAIIYDLTFDEAAAATSTFEYVLDAYLSGFSGGAITSASDISVINSYLSANGSSVSFDYYATAPSSLSSVEASTAFAEVESDLLLAA
;
A
#
# COMPACT_ATOMS: atom_id res chain seq x y z
N MET A 1 -20.40 7.06 7.98
CA MET A 1 -18.93 7.00 7.97
C MET A 1 -18.54 6.30 6.68
N SER A 2 -17.81 6.96 5.80
CA SER A 2 -17.38 6.37 4.54
C SER A 2 -15.93 5.94 4.66
N LEU A 3 -15.53 4.91 3.91
CA LEU A 3 -14.10 4.63 3.69
C LEU A 3 -13.40 5.91 3.23
N LYS A 4 -14.03 6.70 2.35
CA LYS A 4 -13.56 8.03 1.97
C LYS A 4 -13.31 9.00 3.15
N SER A 5 -14.20 9.13 4.14
CA SER A 5 -13.96 10.06 5.26
C SER A 5 -12.85 9.58 6.19
N ASN A 6 -12.73 8.26 6.38
CA ASN A 6 -11.70 7.68 7.24
C ASN A 6 -10.35 7.73 6.52
N VAL A 7 -10.30 7.38 5.23
CA VAL A 7 -9.09 7.47 4.42
C VAL A 7 -8.64 8.91 4.18
N THR A 8 -9.57 9.86 3.96
CA THR A 8 -9.24 11.29 3.88
C THR A 8 -8.73 11.87 5.21
N ALA A 9 -9.29 11.46 6.36
CA ALA A 9 -8.75 11.87 7.67
C ALA A 9 -7.32 11.36 7.85
N TRP A 10 -7.09 10.13 7.43
CA TRP A 10 -5.80 9.47 7.56
C TRP A 10 -4.71 9.99 6.64
N LEU A 11 -5.08 10.39 5.43
CA LEU A 11 -4.20 11.06 4.48
C LEU A 11 -3.89 12.49 4.90
N GLY A 12 -4.85 13.19 5.51
CA GLY A 12 -4.57 14.47 6.16
C GLY A 12 -3.47 14.36 7.22
N ASP A 13 -3.33 13.18 7.83
CA ASP A 13 -2.34 12.85 8.85
C ASP A 13 -1.11 12.10 8.28
N TYR A 14 -1.17 11.55 7.06
CA TYR A 14 -0.09 10.82 6.41
C TYR A 14 0.69 11.77 5.49
N ASP A 15 1.44 12.71 6.07
CA ASP A 15 2.20 13.70 5.30
C ASP A 15 3.70 13.39 5.35
N ASN A 16 4.29 13.06 4.20
CA ASN A 16 5.75 12.90 4.04
C ASN A 16 6.42 14.06 3.30
N SER A 17 5.67 15.11 2.92
CA SER A 17 6.17 16.26 2.15
C SER A 17 7.27 17.08 2.84
N ASN A 18 7.42 16.94 4.16
CA ASN A 18 8.47 17.62 4.93
C ASN A 18 9.79 16.83 5.02
N GLN A 19 9.88 15.63 4.43
CA GLN A 19 11.08 14.78 4.47
C GLN A 19 12.08 15.13 3.37
N THR A 20 12.56 16.38 3.33
CA THR A 20 13.69 16.73 2.44
C THR A 20 15.00 16.58 3.20
N GLY A 21 15.77 15.50 2.96
CA GLY A 21 17.12 15.34 3.54
C GLY A 21 17.51 13.90 3.88
N PRO A 22 18.58 13.67 4.66
CA PRO A 22 19.07 12.32 5.02
C PRO A 22 18.11 11.49 5.88
N ASN A 23 16.94 12.03 6.25
CA ASN A 23 15.87 11.29 6.92
C ASN A 23 14.83 10.71 5.92
N ALA A 24 14.84 11.14 4.65
CA ALA A 24 14.00 10.59 3.59
C ALA A 24 14.29 9.10 3.33
N THR A 25 15.55 8.68 3.52
CA THR A 25 15.92 7.26 3.48
C THR A 25 15.34 6.47 4.64
N LYS A 26 15.06 7.12 5.78
CA LYS A 26 14.47 6.52 6.98
C LYS A 26 12.95 6.58 6.99
N SER A 27 12.32 7.21 6.00
CA SER A 27 10.86 7.21 5.82
C SER A 27 10.39 6.20 4.77
N ILE A 28 11.31 5.48 4.12
CA ILE A 28 10.93 4.40 3.20
C ILE A 28 10.18 3.27 3.92
N GLY A 29 10.37 3.13 5.24
CA GLY A 29 9.72 2.12 6.05
C GLY A 29 10.65 0.95 6.41
N SER A 30 10.01 -0.13 6.83
CA SER A 30 10.65 -1.36 7.31
C SER A 30 9.97 -2.58 6.70
N ILE A 31 10.76 -3.61 6.44
CA ILE A 31 10.28 -4.87 5.88
C ILE A 31 10.66 -6.06 6.75
N LEU A 32 9.82 -7.08 6.72
CA LEU A 32 10.18 -8.45 7.09
C LEU A 32 10.26 -9.25 5.80
N THR A 33 11.45 -9.74 5.49
CA THR A 33 11.69 -10.48 4.25
C THR A 33 10.98 -11.83 4.26
N VAL A 34 10.86 -12.45 3.09
CA VAL A 34 10.39 -13.84 2.97
C VAL A 34 11.23 -14.80 3.82
N ALA A 35 12.52 -14.49 4.03
CA ALA A 35 13.43 -15.24 4.89
C ALA A 35 13.29 -14.96 6.40
N ASN A 36 12.40 -14.04 6.81
CA ASN A 36 12.22 -13.52 8.18
C ASN A 36 13.34 -12.60 8.67
N ASP A 37 14.12 -12.01 7.77
CA ASP A 37 15.10 -10.98 8.13
C ASP A 37 14.41 -9.62 8.19
N TYR A 38 14.76 -8.83 9.20
CA TYR A 38 14.21 -7.49 9.38
C TYR A 38 15.15 -6.44 8.78
N HIS A 39 14.62 -5.60 7.89
CA HIS A 39 15.37 -4.50 7.28
C HIS A 39 14.65 -3.18 7.49
N THR A 40 15.42 -2.11 7.65
CA THR A 40 14.91 -0.74 7.84
C THR A 40 15.92 0.29 7.34
N GLY A 41 15.42 1.43 6.88
CA GLY A 41 16.26 2.52 6.39
C GLY A 41 16.72 2.35 4.94
N GLY A 42 17.31 3.41 4.39
CA GLY A 42 17.56 3.50 2.95
C GLY A 42 18.96 3.10 2.53
N ALA A 43 19.29 3.35 1.26
CA ALA A 43 20.47 2.79 0.61
C ALA A 43 21.78 3.21 1.32
N GLY A 44 22.67 2.24 1.54
CA GLY A 44 23.97 2.44 2.18
C GLY A 44 23.96 2.37 3.71
N GLU A 45 22.81 2.15 4.34
CA GLU A 45 22.72 1.89 5.78
C GLU A 45 22.99 0.40 6.11
N PRO A 46 23.59 0.06 7.27
CA PRO A 46 23.95 -1.33 7.60
C PRO A 46 22.78 -2.33 7.64
N ASN A 47 21.54 -1.87 7.79
CA ASN A 47 20.34 -2.70 7.81
C ASN A 47 19.32 -2.31 6.71
N SER A 48 19.83 -1.73 5.62
CA SER A 48 19.02 -1.18 4.53
C SER A 48 17.97 -2.15 4.01
N ILE A 49 16.80 -1.62 3.63
CA ILE A 49 15.81 -2.41 2.87
C ILE A 49 16.26 -2.71 1.44
N TYR A 50 17.27 -2.00 0.94
CA TYR A 50 17.80 -2.20 -0.40
C TYR A 50 18.79 -3.36 -0.45
N VAL A 51 18.74 -4.14 -1.52
CA VAL A 51 19.66 -5.25 -1.76
C VAL A 51 21.06 -4.70 -2.06
N PRO A 52 22.08 -5.10 -1.29
CA PRO A 52 23.45 -4.61 -1.50
C PRO A 52 24.02 -5.14 -2.82
N ASN A 53 24.72 -4.27 -3.55
CA ASN A 53 25.34 -4.58 -4.85
C ASN A 53 24.35 -5.05 -5.93
N SER A 54 23.07 -4.69 -5.82
CA SER A 54 22.13 -4.89 -6.93
C SER A 54 22.67 -4.22 -8.21
N SER A 55 22.43 -4.87 -9.35
CA SER A 55 22.67 -4.28 -10.67
C SER A 55 21.58 -3.29 -11.09
N LEU A 56 20.48 -3.23 -10.33
CA LEU A 56 19.35 -2.36 -10.54
C LEU A 56 19.56 -1.01 -9.85
N PRO A 57 19.00 0.09 -10.41
CA PRO A 57 18.96 1.39 -9.73
C PRO A 57 18.45 1.33 -8.29
N TYR A 58 17.34 0.61 -8.07
CA TYR A 58 16.70 0.43 -6.77
C TYR A 58 16.04 -0.95 -6.74
N GLU A 59 16.54 -1.85 -5.89
CA GLU A 59 15.98 -3.18 -5.60
C GLU A 59 15.85 -3.29 -4.08
N ILE A 60 14.66 -3.62 -3.60
CA ILE A 60 14.43 -3.92 -2.18
C ILE A 60 14.33 -5.43 -1.98
N TYR A 61 14.63 -5.92 -0.78
CA TYR A 61 14.46 -7.35 -0.51
C TYR A 61 13.00 -7.77 -0.66
N ASP A 62 12.78 -8.94 -1.25
CA ASP A 62 11.46 -9.58 -1.29
C ASP A 62 10.88 -9.68 0.13
N PHE A 63 9.66 -9.20 0.30
CA PHE A 63 9.05 -9.04 1.62
C PHE A 63 7.73 -9.77 1.74
N LYS A 64 7.43 -10.21 2.96
CA LYS A 64 6.08 -10.67 3.35
C LYS A 64 5.34 -9.65 4.20
N VAL A 65 6.06 -8.69 4.78
CA VAL A 65 5.48 -7.54 5.47
C VAL A 65 6.26 -6.30 5.08
N TYR A 66 5.57 -5.24 4.69
CA TYR A 66 6.15 -3.91 4.47
C TYR A 66 5.31 -2.88 5.22
N ALA A 67 5.91 -2.17 6.15
CA ALA A 67 5.26 -1.13 6.90
C ALA A 67 6.01 0.19 6.78
N GLY A 68 5.28 1.26 6.53
CA GLY A 68 5.77 2.63 6.57
C GLY A 68 4.90 3.48 7.48
N GLN A 69 5.42 4.62 7.91
CA GLN A 69 4.70 5.55 8.77
C GLN A 69 4.95 6.99 8.32
N GLY A 70 3.88 7.78 8.34
CA GLY A 70 3.91 9.19 8.00
C GLY A 70 4.32 10.04 9.20
N LEU A 71 4.63 11.30 8.93
CA LEU A 71 4.76 12.30 9.98
C LEU A 71 3.40 12.93 10.26
N ASP A 72 3.01 13.00 11.52
CA ASP A 72 1.87 13.79 11.91
C ASP A 72 2.21 15.28 11.72
N SER A 73 1.32 16.01 11.03
CA SER A 73 1.46 17.44 10.75
C SER A 73 1.40 18.31 12.02
N VAL A 74 1.01 17.74 13.18
CA VAL A 74 0.74 18.47 14.42
C VAL A 74 1.83 18.27 15.50
N GLY A 75 3.09 18.59 15.17
CA GLY A 75 4.13 18.92 16.16
C GLY A 75 5.39 18.06 16.15
N ALA A 76 6.46 18.57 16.78
CA ALA A 76 7.76 17.89 16.83
C ALA A 76 7.67 16.58 17.63
N GLY A 77 7.83 15.44 16.95
CA GLY A 77 7.86 14.10 17.57
C GLY A 77 6.52 13.38 17.62
N ALA A 78 5.48 13.89 16.94
CA ALA A 78 4.25 13.14 16.70
C ALA A 78 4.44 12.29 15.42
N PHE A 79 4.36 10.98 15.58
CA PHE A 79 4.43 10.01 14.48
C PHE A 79 3.01 9.57 14.18
N GLY A 80 2.61 9.72 12.92
CA GLY A 80 1.22 9.76 12.50
C GLY A 80 0.70 8.42 11.99
N SER A 81 -0.04 8.48 10.89
CA SER A 81 -0.65 7.31 10.27
C SER A 81 0.42 6.31 9.78
N LYS A 82 -0.01 5.07 9.64
CA LYS A 82 0.82 3.90 9.36
C LYS A 82 0.12 2.99 8.38
N PHE A 83 0.87 2.48 7.41
CA PHE A 83 0.41 1.37 6.58
C PHE A 83 1.19 0.11 6.92
N VAL A 84 0.55 -1.04 6.73
CA VAL A 84 1.19 -2.36 6.71
C VAL A 84 0.61 -3.14 5.52
N LEU A 85 1.47 -3.52 4.60
CA LEU A 85 1.19 -4.42 3.50
C LEU A 85 1.67 -5.82 3.86
N GLU A 86 0.85 -6.83 3.65
CA GLU A 86 1.20 -8.23 3.91
C GLU A 86 1.08 -9.05 2.62
N SER A 87 2.08 -9.88 2.38
CA SER A 87 2.12 -10.84 1.29
C SER A 87 2.42 -12.23 1.84
N THR A 88 1.52 -13.17 1.56
CA THR A 88 1.55 -14.54 2.03
C THR A 88 2.75 -15.31 1.48
N ASN A 89 3.01 -15.15 0.18
CA ASN A 89 4.06 -15.88 -0.54
C ASN A 89 5.29 -15.01 -0.84
N GLY A 90 5.27 -13.74 -0.42
CA GLY A 90 6.29 -12.76 -0.75
C GLY A 90 5.88 -11.87 -1.92
N PHE A 91 6.39 -10.65 -1.87
CA PHE A 91 6.23 -9.63 -2.89
C PHE A 91 7.59 -9.07 -3.27
N SER A 92 7.81 -8.88 -4.57
CA SER A 92 9.04 -8.35 -5.13
C SER A 92 8.78 -7.00 -5.81
N TRP A 93 9.76 -6.10 -5.71
CA TRP A 93 9.71 -4.80 -6.35
C TRP A 93 11.10 -4.38 -6.85
N ASP A 94 11.23 -4.37 -8.17
CA ASP A 94 12.42 -3.97 -8.90
C ASP A 94 12.23 -2.64 -9.63
N THR A 95 13.25 -1.79 -9.60
CA THR A 95 13.33 -0.59 -10.44
C THR A 95 14.40 -0.78 -11.49
N VAL A 96 13.99 -0.81 -12.77
CA VAL A 96 14.88 -1.01 -13.92
C VAL A 96 15.05 0.27 -14.73
N ASN A 97 16.17 0.42 -15.43
CA ASN A 97 16.37 1.55 -16.35
C ASN A 97 15.54 1.33 -17.64
N ALA A 98 14.63 2.25 -17.95
CA ALA A 98 13.80 2.19 -19.16
C ALA A 98 14.47 2.84 -20.40
N GLY A 99 15.57 3.56 -20.18
CA GLY A 99 16.19 4.42 -21.19
C GLY A 99 15.67 5.85 -21.15
N GLY A 100 16.34 6.78 -21.83
CA GLY A 100 15.92 8.20 -21.88
C GLY A 100 15.95 8.94 -20.53
N GLY A 101 16.65 8.41 -19.52
CA GLY A 101 16.70 8.99 -18.17
C GLY A 101 15.49 8.65 -17.29
N LYS A 102 14.65 7.69 -17.70
CA LYS A 102 13.48 7.22 -16.97
C LYS A 102 13.66 5.79 -16.45
N TYR A 103 12.81 5.44 -15.49
CA TYR A 103 12.75 4.12 -14.88
C TYR A 103 11.48 3.34 -15.25
N SER A 104 11.54 2.02 -15.14
CA SER A 104 10.37 1.16 -15.07
C SER A 104 10.32 0.45 -13.73
N PHE A 105 9.13 0.39 -13.16
CA PHE A 105 8.88 -0.28 -11.89
C PHE A 105 8.20 -1.60 -12.20
N GLU A 106 8.79 -2.70 -11.73
CA GLU A 106 8.35 -4.07 -11.97
C GLU A 106 8.06 -4.73 -10.63
N THR A 107 6.93 -5.41 -10.53
CA THR A 107 6.52 -6.09 -9.31
C THR A 107 6.06 -7.50 -9.59
N SER A 108 6.14 -8.37 -8.60
CA SER A 108 5.56 -9.71 -8.66
C SER A 108 5.14 -10.20 -7.27
N GLY A 109 4.23 -11.18 -7.24
CA GLY A 109 3.59 -11.64 -6.01
C GLY A 109 2.25 -10.93 -5.75
N SER A 110 1.66 -11.19 -4.59
CA SER A 110 0.32 -10.68 -4.24
C SER A 110 0.37 -9.89 -2.94
N LEU A 111 -0.16 -8.67 -2.95
CA LEU A 111 -0.41 -7.89 -1.74
C LEU A 111 -1.78 -8.29 -1.18
N ASN A 112 -1.79 -9.22 -0.24
CA ASN A 112 -3.03 -9.86 0.23
C ASN A 112 -3.79 -8.96 1.21
N THR A 113 -3.06 -8.28 2.10
CA THR A 113 -3.69 -7.43 3.12
C THR A 113 -3.07 -6.04 3.09
N LEU A 114 -3.93 -5.02 3.05
CA LEU A 114 -3.56 -3.64 3.36
C LEU A 114 -4.19 -3.26 4.69
N LYS A 115 -3.35 -2.90 5.66
CA LYS A 115 -3.78 -2.32 6.92
C LYS A 115 -3.38 -0.87 6.91
N LEU A 116 -4.32 -0.02 7.24
CA LEU A 116 -4.06 1.35 7.62
C LEU A 116 -4.35 1.35 9.13
N GLY A 117 -3.40 1.79 9.98
CA GLY A 117 -3.52 2.25 11.40
C GLY A 117 -2.88 3.64 11.70
N TYR A 118 -2.85 4.02 12.97
CA TYR A 118 -1.87 5.00 13.47
C TYR A 118 -0.67 4.29 14.10
N ALA A 119 0.51 4.89 14.03
CA ALA A 119 1.73 4.26 14.49
C ALA A 119 1.74 4.11 16.03
N ALA A 120 2.05 2.90 16.51
CA ALA A 120 2.44 2.70 17.91
C ALA A 120 3.93 3.02 18.19
N ASP A 121 4.65 3.54 17.18
CA ASP A 121 6.09 3.78 17.19
C ASP A 121 6.38 5.29 17.15
N GLY A 122 7.47 5.69 17.80
CA GLY A 122 7.98 7.05 17.84
C GLY A 122 9.18 7.31 16.91
N GLY A 123 9.36 6.54 15.84
CA GLY A 123 10.47 6.66 14.88
C GLY A 123 9.98 6.90 13.44
N TYR A 124 10.87 7.28 12.51
CA TYR A 124 10.48 7.52 11.10
C TYR A 124 10.08 6.24 10.33
N SER A 125 10.52 5.09 10.81
CA SER A 125 10.18 3.77 10.27
C SER A 125 9.87 2.83 11.43
N PRO A 126 8.95 1.88 11.27
CA PRO A 126 8.58 0.98 12.36
C PRO A 126 9.77 0.12 12.79
N ALA A 127 10.04 0.06 14.09
CA ALA A 127 11.01 -0.88 14.63
C ALA A 127 10.55 -2.34 14.47
N GLN A 128 11.48 -3.29 14.58
CA GLN A 128 11.17 -4.73 14.44
C GLN A 128 10.04 -5.18 15.40
N ALA A 129 10.06 -4.72 16.65
CA ALA A 129 9.08 -5.10 17.67
C ALA A 129 7.68 -4.52 17.41
N THR A 130 7.59 -3.45 16.62
CA THR A 130 6.38 -2.68 16.34
C THR A 130 6.00 -2.74 14.86
N LEU A 131 6.65 -3.59 14.05
CA LEU A 131 6.52 -3.61 12.60
C LEU A 131 5.05 -3.66 12.15
N THR A 132 4.26 -4.57 12.73
CA THR A 132 2.82 -4.72 12.46
C THR A 132 1.93 -4.02 13.48
N ALA A 133 2.50 -3.38 14.50
CA ALA A 133 1.75 -2.79 15.59
C ALA A 133 1.17 -1.42 15.25
N PHE A 134 -0.03 -1.18 15.76
CA PHE A 134 -0.79 0.05 15.63
C PHE A 134 -1.20 0.59 17.00
N ASP A 135 -1.44 1.89 17.08
CA ASP A 135 -1.91 2.53 18.32
C ASP A 135 -3.29 2.00 18.67
N THR A 136 -3.40 1.41 19.85
CA THR A 136 -4.64 0.79 20.35
C THR A 136 -5.67 1.81 20.85
N ALA A 137 -5.31 3.09 20.89
CA ALA A 137 -6.25 4.19 21.13
C ALA A 137 -6.88 4.73 19.83
N GLU A 138 -6.34 4.37 18.67
CA GLU A 138 -6.69 4.96 17.38
C GLU A 138 -7.38 3.95 16.45
N PRO A 139 -8.17 4.40 15.45
CA PRO A 139 -8.87 3.50 14.56
C PRO A 139 -7.92 2.68 13.67
N LEU A 140 -8.43 1.57 13.16
CA LEU A 140 -7.73 0.68 12.22
C LEU A 140 -8.69 0.24 11.11
N LEU A 141 -8.21 0.32 9.87
CA LEU A 141 -8.85 -0.26 8.70
C LEU A 141 -8.00 -1.42 8.17
N VAL A 142 -8.63 -2.55 7.91
CA VAL A 142 -8.01 -3.71 7.27
C VAL A 142 -8.77 -4.04 6.00
N VAL A 143 -8.05 -4.14 4.88
CA VAL A 143 -8.57 -4.59 3.59
C VAL A 143 -7.95 -5.95 3.31
N ASN A 144 -8.77 -7.00 3.30
CA ASN A 144 -8.35 -8.36 2.99
C ASN A 144 -8.58 -8.68 1.52
N ASN A 145 -7.74 -9.55 0.95
CA ASN A 145 -7.67 -9.87 -0.48
C ASN A 145 -7.47 -8.61 -1.35
N PHE A 146 -6.57 -7.72 -0.90
CA PHE A 146 -6.33 -6.43 -1.54
C PHE A 146 -5.84 -6.57 -2.99
N ASN A 147 -5.09 -7.62 -3.32
CA ASN A 147 -4.70 -7.97 -4.68
C ASN A 147 -5.90 -8.05 -5.63
N VAL A 148 -7.04 -8.59 -5.19
CA VAL A 148 -8.26 -8.66 -6.03
C VAL A 148 -8.76 -7.26 -6.40
N VAL A 149 -8.67 -6.30 -5.47
CA VAL A 149 -8.99 -4.89 -5.72
C VAL A 149 -8.06 -4.32 -6.79
N VAL A 150 -6.75 -4.54 -6.63
CA VAL A 150 -5.73 -4.02 -7.55
C VAL A 150 -5.90 -4.63 -8.95
N ASP A 151 -6.05 -5.95 -9.04
CA ASP A 151 -6.16 -6.67 -10.31
C ASP A 151 -7.44 -6.28 -11.07
N TYR A 152 -8.55 -6.09 -10.36
CA TYR A 152 -9.78 -5.59 -10.95
C TYR A 152 -9.57 -4.22 -11.60
N VAL A 153 -8.91 -3.28 -10.91
CA VAL A 153 -8.66 -1.94 -11.44
C VAL A 153 -7.64 -1.98 -12.58
N ALA A 154 -6.60 -2.82 -12.48
CA ALA A 154 -5.62 -3.02 -13.53
C ALA A 154 -6.28 -3.44 -14.85
N LEU A 155 -7.19 -4.42 -14.79
CA LEU A 155 -7.94 -4.90 -15.94
C LEU A 155 -8.94 -3.87 -16.47
N ASN A 156 -9.79 -3.31 -15.61
CA ASN A 156 -10.92 -2.49 -16.03
C ASN A 156 -10.55 -1.05 -16.40
N THR A 157 -9.48 -0.50 -15.81
CA THR A 157 -9.04 0.88 -16.07
C THR A 157 -7.92 0.92 -17.11
N PHE A 158 -6.95 0.01 -17.01
CA PHE A 158 -5.73 0.07 -17.82
C PHE A 158 -5.66 -1.01 -18.90
N GLY A 159 -6.57 -2.00 -18.88
CA GLY A 159 -6.60 -3.08 -19.85
C GLY A 159 -5.41 -4.04 -19.73
N VAL A 160 -4.80 -4.13 -18.55
CA VAL A 160 -3.66 -5.02 -18.26
C VAL A 160 -4.10 -6.18 -17.36
N ALA A 161 -3.33 -7.27 -17.32
CA ALA A 161 -3.79 -8.51 -16.72
C ALA A 161 -4.07 -8.43 -15.21
N ASP A 162 -3.20 -7.74 -14.47
CA ASP A 162 -3.21 -7.69 -13.02
C ASP A 162 -2.42 -6.47 -12.50
N GLY A 163 -2.36 -6.30 -11.19
CA GLY A 163 -1.64 -5.22 -10.52
C GLY A 163 -0.12 -5.21 -10.73
N ASN A 164 0.46 -6.29 -11.26
CA ASN A 164 1.87 -6.46 -11.56
C ASN A 164 2.20 -6.23 -13.04
N ALA A 165 1.19 -6.12 -13.90
CA ALA A 165 1.39 -5.83 -15.30
C ALA A 165 1.81 -4.36 -15.52
N GLN A 166 2.76 -4.15 -16.44
CA GLN A 166 3.29 -2.81 -16.72
C GLN A 166 2.25 -1.91 -17.41
N ILE A 167 2.07 -0.72 -16.85
CA ILE A 167 1.26 0.38 -17.37
C ILE A 167 2.20 1.48 -17.87
N THR A 168 1.98 1.95 -19.09
CA THR A 168 2.75 3.08 -19.63
C THR A 168 2.27 4.40 -19.02
N VAL A 169 3.21 5.20 -18.50
CA VAL A 169 2.91 6.51 -17.91
C VAL A 169 2.77 7.54 -19.04
N ASN A 170 1.60 8.18 -19.11
CA ASN A 170 1.27 9.15 -20.15
C ASN A 170 0.35 10.26 -19.60
N ALA A 171 0.07 11.27 -20.42
CA ALA A 171 -0.74 12.43 -20.01
C ALA A 171 -2.15 12.08 -19.48
N GLY A 172 -2.70 10.92 -19.87
CA GLY A 172 -4.03 10.47 -19.44
C GLY A 172 -4.08 9.83 -18.05
N ASN A 173 -2.97 9.31 -17.54
CA ASN A 173 -2.92 8.61 -16.24
C ASN A 173 -1.84 9.15 -15.29
N GLN A 174 -0.93 10.02 -15.74
CA GLN A 174 0.19 10.50 -14.93
C GLN A 174 -0.21 11.16 -13.61
N ASN A 175 -1.42 11.72 -13.50
CA ASN A 175 -1.90 12.35 -12.27
C ASN A 175 -2.21 11.34 -11.15
N LEU A 176 -2.25 10.06 -11.48
CA LEU A 176 -2.42 8.95 -10.54
C LEU A 176 -1.09 8.48 -9.95
N PHE A 177 0.06 9.01 -10.35
CA PHE A 177 1.36 8.52 -9.92
C PHE A 177 2.18 9.65 -9.32
N SER A 178 2.77 9.45 -8.15
CA SER A 178 3.69 10.42 -7.55
C SER A 178 4.98 10.51 -8.36
N TYR A 179 5.38 11.72 -8.77
CA TYR A 179 6.56 11.95 -9.59
C TYR A 179 6.57 11.24 -10.96
N PRO A 180 5.51 11.37 -11.78
CA PRO A 180 5.36 10.61 -13.01
C PRO A 180 6.44 10.92 -14.06
N GLN A 181 7.13 12.06 -13.94
CA GLN A 181 8.20 12.45 -14.86
C GLN A 181 9.42 11.52 -14.84
N TYR A 182 9.62 10.77 -13.75
CA TYR A 182 10.77 9.85 -13.60
C TYR A 182 10.50 8.47 -14.19
N TYR A 183 9.27 8.20 -14.62
CA TYR A 183 8.85 6.87 -15.04
C TYR A 183 8.47 6.83 -16.52
N ASP A 184 8.79 5.70 -17.14
CA ASP A 184 8.25 5.30 -18.44
C ASP A 184 7.09 4.32 -18.25
N LYS A 185 7.28 3.36 -17.34
CA LYS A 185 6.29 2.35 -16.98
C LYS A 185 6.26 2.11 -15.49
N VAL A 186 5.09 1.75 -14.97
CA VAL A 186 4.87 1.38 -13.57
C VAL A 186 3.91 0.20 -13.51
N THR A 187 3.96 -0.60 -12.45
CA THR A 187 2.84 -1.49 -12.09
C THR A 187 1.90 -0.77 -11.14
N LEU A 188 0.62 -1.17 -11.09
CA LEU A 188 -0.33 -0.55 -10.16
C LEU A 188 0.07 -0.81 -8.70
N ASN A 189 0.61 -1.99 -8.40
CA ASN A 189 1.17 -2.27 -7.07
C ASN A 189 2.33 -1.34 -6.73
N SER A 190 3.30 -1.12 -7.64
CA SER A 190 4.42 -0.21 -7.38
C SER A 190 3.94 1.23 -7.14
N ALA A 191 2.92 1.68 -7.88
CA ALA A 191 2.33 2.99 -7.71
C ALA A 191 1.66 3.13 -6.34
N ILE A 192 0.89 2.13 -5.90
CA ILE A 192 0.27 2.10 -4.56
C ILE A 192 1.34 2.16 -3.46
N ILE A 193 2.37 1.31 -3.54
CA ILE A 193 3.37 1.29 -2.48
C ILE A 193 4.17 2.60 -2.46
N TYR A 194 4.51 3.15 -3.63
CA TYR A 194 5.22 4.42 -3.73
C TYR A 194 4.38 5.58 -3.17
N ASP A 195 3.09 5.63 -3.52
CA ASP A 195 2.12 6.60 -2.99
C ASP A 195 2.01 6.49 -1.46
N LEU A 196 1.83 5.28 -0.94
CA LEU A 196 1.78 5.02 0.51
C LEU A 196 3.09 5.36 1.21
N THR A 197 4.24 5.30 0.54
CA THR A 197 5.55 5.53 1.17
C THR A 197 6.01 6.97 1.08
N PHE A 198 5.71 7.64 -0.02
CA PHE A 198 6.26 8.95 -0.38
C PHE A 198 5.14 9.92 -0.75
N ASP A 199 4.04 9.93 0.01
CA ASP A 199 2.93 10.86 -0.21
C ASP A 199 3.43 12.32 -0.17
N GLU A 200 3.81 12.80 -1.34
CA GLU A 200 4.28 14.12 -1.63
C GLU A 200 3.29 14.72 -2.63
N ALA A 201 2.95 15.99 -2.42
CA ALA A 201 1.86 16.76 -3.03
C ALA A 201 1.80 16.84 -4.58
N ALA A 202 2.55 16.01 -5.31
CA ALA A 202 2.54 15.91 -6.77
C ALA A 202 1.28 15.24 -7.33
N ALA A 203 0.68 14.28 -6.61
CA ALA A 203 -0.58 13.65 -7.04
C ALA A 203 -1.79 14.44 -6.51
N ALA A 204 -2.80 14.66 -7.37
CA ALA A 204 -4.04 15.33 -6.95
C ALA A 204 -5.00 14.40 -6.19
N THR A 205 -4.74 13.09 -6.21
CA THR A 205 -5.51 12.02 -5.56
C THR A 205 -4.55 10.89 -5.26
N SER A 206 -4.61 10.34 -4.04
CA SER A 206 -3.81 9.18 -3.66
C SER A 206 -4.12 7.98 -4.58
N THR A 207 -3.08 7.27 -5.00
CA THR A 207 -3.19 6.10 -5.86
C THR A 207 -4.02 5.00 -5.20
N PHE A 208 -3.79 4.71 -3.92
CA PHE A 208 -4.53 3.64 -3.26
C PHE A 208 -6.00 3.99 -3.05
N GLU A 209 -6.32 5.27 -2.76
CA GLU A 209 -7.70 5.75 -2.70
C GLU A 209 -8.40 5.54 -4.02
N TYR A 210 -7.76 5.97 -5.11
CA TYR A 210 -8.29 5.80 -6.46
C TYR A 210 -8.60 4.32 -6.73
N VAL A 211 -7.71 3.40 -6.37
CA VAL A 211 -7.89 1.97 -6.58
C VAL A 211 -9.06 1.41 -5.77
N LEU A 212 -9.17 1.75 -4.49
CA LEU A 212 -10.31 1.33 -3.66
C LEU A 212 -11.65 1.90 -4.16
N ASP A 213 -11.70 3.19 -4.47
CA ASP A 213 -12.90 3.85 -4.98
C ASP A 213 -13.32 3.30 -6.35
N ALA A 214 -12.36 3.09 -7.25
CA ALA A 214 -12.61 2.51 -8.58
C ALA A 214 -13.15 1.08 -8.48
N TYR A 215 -12.58 0.26 -7.59
CA TYR A 215 -13.08 -1.08 -7.33
C TYR A 215 -14.52 -1.05 -6.79
N LEU A 216 -14.76 -0.32 -5.70
CA LEU A 216 -16.08 -0.28 -5.06
C LEU A 216 -17.16 0.29 -6.00
N SER A 217 -16.85 1.34 -6.76
CA SER A 217 -17.78 1.92 -7.74
C SER A 217 -18.02 0.98 -8.92
N GLY A 218 -16.95 0.39 -9.47
CA GLY A 218 -17.03 -0.48 -10.65
C GLY A 218 -17.76 -1.78 -10.34
N PHE A 219 -17.34 -2.47 -9.28
CA PHE A 219 -17.92 -3.74 -8.87
C PHE A 219 -19.39 -3.61 -8.47
N SER A 220 -19.76 -2.52 -7.79
CA SER A 220 -21.14 -2.35 -7.32
C SER A 220 -22.09 -1.71 -8.34
N GLY A 221 -21.59 -1.26 -9.49
CA GLY A 221 -22.39 -0.47 -10.43
C GLY A 221 -23.04 0.78 -9.79
N GLY A 222 -22.39 1.34 -8.76
CA GLY A 222 -22.88 2.49 -7.99
C GLY A 222 -23.85 2.18 -6.83
N ALA A 223 -24.06 0.91 -6.49
CA ALA A 223 -24.87 0.53 -5.32
C ALA A 223 -24.15 0.83 -3.99
N ILE A 224 -22.82 0.77 -3.97
CA ILE A 224 -22.00 1.28 -2.88
C ILE A 224 -21.78 2.78 -3.15
N THR A 225 -22.18 3.61 -2.19
CA THR A 225 -22.05 5.07 -2.30
C THR A 225 -21.12 5.60 -1.22
N SER A 226 -20.75 6.87 -1.31
CA SER A 226 -19.99 7.55 -0.26
C SER A 226 -20.74 7.68 1.07
N ALA A 227 -21.99 7.19 1.19
CA ALA A 227 -22.73 7.13 2.45
C ALA A 227 -22.78 5.72 3.07
N SER A 228 -22.36 4.68 2.32
CA SER A 228 -22.38 3.31 2.78
C SER A 228 -21.37 3.09 3.90
N ASP A 229 -21.80 2.46 4.99
CA ASP A 229 -20.88 1.97 6.02
C ASP A 229 -20.27 0.61 5.65
N ILE A 230 -19.26 0.18 6.41
CA ILE A 230 -18.49 -1.04 6.13
C ILE A 230 -19.35 -2.31 6.19
N SER A 231 -20.40 -2.35 7.02
CA SER A 231 -21.30 -3.49 7.06
C SER A 231 -22.11 -3.61 5.76
N VAL A 232 -22.56 -2.48 5.21
CA VAL A 232 -23.26 -2.42 3.92
C VAL A 232 -22.31 -2.81 2.78
N ILE A 233 -21.07 -2.31 2.81
CA ILE A 233 -20.04 -2.63 1.82
C ILE A 233 -19.77 -4.13 1.81
N ASN A 234 -19.42 -4.72 2.96
CA ASN A 234 -19.13 -6.16 3.06
C ASN A 234 -20.33 -7.03 2.68
N SER A 235 -21.54 -6.64 3.10
CA SER A 235 -22.76 -7.36 2.74
C SER A 235 -22.97 -7.36 1.23
N TYR A 236 -22.75 -6.22 0.57
CA TYR A 236 -22.87 -6.12 -0.87
C TYR A 236 -21.80 -6.95 -1.60
N LEU A 237 -20.53 -6.80 -1.21
CA LEU A 237 -19.42 -7.53 -1.82
C LEU A 237 -19.63 -9.05 -1.71
N SER A 238 -19.92 -9.53 -0.51
CA SER A 238 -20.16 -10.95 -0.26
C SER A 238 -21.39 -11.47 -1.02
N ALA A 239 -22.50 -10.72 -1.04
CA ALA A 239 -23.72 -11.12 -1.76
C ALA A 239 -23.52 -11.19 -3.29
N ASN A 240 -22.53 -10.46 -3.81
CA ASN A 240 -22.20 -10.42 -5.23
C ASN A 240 -20.92 -11.21 -5.56
N GLY A 241 -20.45 -12.05 -4.64
CA GLY A 241 -19.38 -13.02 -4.88
C GLY A 241 -17.97 -12.47 -4.79
N SER A 242 -17.77 -11.22 -4.37
CA SER A 242 -16.42 -10.69 -4.12
C SER A 242 -15.81 -11.33 -2.87
N SER A 243 -14.58 -11.79 -3.00
CA SER A 243 -13.75 -12.26 -1.89
C SER A 243 -13.16 -11.13 -1.04
N VAL A 244 -13.15 -9.88 -1.53
CA VAL A 244 -12.66 -8.70 -0.79
C VAL A 244 -13.53 -8.43 0.44
N SER A 245 -12.89 -8.14 1.57
CA SER A 245 -13.57 -7.74 2.80
C SER A 245 -12.85 -6.62 3.53
N PHE A 246 -13.61 -5.84 4.29
CA PHE A 246 -13.13 -4.71 5.07
C PHE A 246 -13.42 -4.93 6.55
N ASP A 247 -12.40 -4.92 7.40
CA ASP A 247 -12.60 -4.82 8.85
C ASP A 247 -12.27 -3.41 9.31
N TYR A 248 -13.15 -2.84 10.13
CA TYR A 248 -12.89 -1.55 10.77
C TYR A 248 -13.07 -1.66 12.27
N TYR A 249 -12.05 -1.16 12.94
CA TYR A 249 -12.00 -1.09 14.37
C TYR A 249 -11.98 0.38 14.75
N ALA A 250 -12.91 0.78 15.62
CA ALA A 250 -12.90 2.13 16.18
C ALA A 250 -11.62 2.41 17.00
N THR A 251 -10.98 1.34 17.49
CA THR A 251 -9.69 1.34 18.18
C THR A 251 -8.92 0.07 17.79
N ALA A 252 -7.64 0.16 17.45
CA ALA A 252 -6.86 -0.98 16.99
C ALA A 252 -6.77 -2.07 18.08
N PRO A 253 -6.97 -3.35 17.75
CA PRO A 253 -6.90 -4.42 18.73
C PRO A 253 -5.45 -4.75 19.11
N SER A 254 -5.22 -5.00 20.40
CA SER A 254 -3.89 -5.36 20.94
C SER A 254 -3.33 -6.68 20.39
N SER A 255 -4.18 -7.56 19.87
CA SER A 255 -3.78 -8.83 19.26
C SER A 255 -3.10 -8.67 17.89
N LEU A 256 -3.29 -7.53 17.22
CA LEU A 256 -2.59 -7.21 15.98
C LEU A 256 -1.22 -6.54 16.24
N SER A 257 -0.93 -6.24 17.51
CA SER A 257 0.30 -5.58 17.94
C SER A 257 1.51 -6.51 18.05
N SER A 258 1.36 -7.81 17.83
CA SER A 258 2.44 -8.80 17.98
C SER A 258 2.79 -9.49 16.66
N VAL A 259 4.10 -9.62 16.42
CA VAL A 259 4.68 -10.36 15.29
C VAL A 259 4.40 -11.85 15.45
N GLU A 260 3.24 -12.29 14.99
CA GLU A 260 3.06 -13.64 14.46
C GLU A 260 2.27 -13.49 13.17
N ALA A 261 2.98 -13.59 12.04
CA ALA A 261 2.38 -13.71 10.72
C ALA A 261 1.42 -14.90 10.75
N SER A 262 0.12 -14.63 10.90
CA SER A 262 -0.89 -15.68 10.87
C SER A 262 -1.15 -16.06 9.42
N THR A 263 -1.37 -17.36 9.27
CA THR A 263 -1.36 -18.13 8.03
C THR A 263 -2.36 -17.66 6.98
N ALA A 264 -1.87 -17.68 5.73
CA ALA A 264 -2.60 -17.70 4.47
C ALA A 264 -4.05 -18.20 4.55
N PHE A 265 -5.01 -17.36 4.17
CA PHE A 265 -6.24 -17.88 3.57
C PHE A 265 -5.92 -18.30 2.13
N ALA A 266 -6.45 -19.44 1.69
CA ALA A 266 -6.38 -19.81 0.29
C ALA A 266 -7.22 -18.79 -0.51
N GLU A 267 -6.54 -17.88 -1.20
CA GLU A 267 -7.17 -16.94 -2.11
C GLU A 267 -7.64 -17.69 -3.35
N VAL A 268 -8.91 -17.50 -3.71
CA VAL A 268 -9.48 -18.06 -4.93
C VAL A 268 -9.58 -16.90 -5.91
N GLU A 269 -8.66 -16.83 -6.88
CA GLU A 269 -8.66 -15.86 -7.99
C GLU A 269 -9.88 -15.99 -8.94
N SER A 270 -10.95 -16.70 -8.56
CA SER A 270 -12.10 -16.93 -9.43
C SER A 270 -12.94 -15.67 -9.70
N ASP A 271 -12.70 -14.59 -8.97
CA ASP A 271 -13.45 -13.33 -9.12
C ASP A 271 -13.23 -12.68 -10.50
N LEU A 272 -12.07 -12.91 -11.14
CA LEU A 272 -11.79 -12.42 -12.50
C LEU A 272 -12.57 -13.17 -13.59
N LEU A 273 -13.05 -14.39 -13.30
CA LEU A 273 -13.80 -15.23 -14.26
C LEU A 273 -15.30 -14.96 -14.28
N LEU A 274 -15.86 -14.31 -13.24
CA LEU A 274 -17.29 -13.92 -13.21
C LEU A 274 -17.55 -12.50 -13.77
N ALA A 275 -16.51 -11.68 -13.91
CA ALA A 275 -16.60 -10.30 -14.41
C ALA A 275 -16.27 -10.15 -15.92
N ALA A 276 -15.91 -11.26 -16.60
CA ALA A 276 -15.58 -11.31 -18.04
C ALA A 276 -16.73 -11.87 -18.89
#